data_AF-A0A971AV58-F1
#
_entry.id   AF-A0A971AV58-F1
#
_cell.length_a   1.000
_cell.length_b   1.000
_cell.length_c   1.000
_cell.angle_alpha   90.00
_cell.angle_beta   90.00
_cell.angle_gamma   90.00
#
_symmetry.space_group_name_H-M   'P 1'
#
loop_
_entity.id
_entity.type
_entity.pdbx_description
1 polymer ?
#
loop_
_entity_poly.entity_id
_entity_poly.type
_entity_poly.pdbx_seq_one_letter_code
_entity_poly.pdbx_strand_id
1 'polypeptide(L)' 'MSERKRISPAPPLARGAGGDFEALIFDLDSFAVHDGPGIRMAVYFKGCPLRCGWCHSPESQRAA' A
#
# COMPACT_ATOMS: atom_id res chain seq x y z
N MET A 1 8.76 14.04 10.46
CA MET A 1 9.72 14.04 9.33
C MET A 1 9.25 12.99 8.35
N SER A 2 8.36 13.39 7.44
CA SER A 2 7.80 12.53 6.40
C SER A 2 8.78 12.53 5.24
N GLU A 3 9.68 11.55 5.20
CA GLU A 3 10.50 11.32 4.02
C GLU A 3 9.54 10.97 2.88
N ARG A 4 9.47 11.84 1.87
CA ARG A 4 8.64 11.63 0.68
C ARG A 4 9.21 10.42 -0.07
N LYS A 5 8.82 9.21 0.31
CA LYS A 5 9.05 8.01 -0.51
C LYS A 5 8.23 8.21 -1.78
N ARG A 6 8.93 8.47 -2.87
CA ARG A 6 8.35 8.62 -4.21
C ARG A 6 7.78 7.27 -4.61
N ILE A 7 6.49 7.08 -4.36
CA ILE A 7 5.73 5.92 -4.80
C ILE A 7 5.38 6.17 -6.27
N SER A 8 5.93 5.36 -7.17
CA SER A 8 5.72 5.47 -8.61
C SER A 8 4.24 5.47 -8.99
N PRO A 9 3.85 6.15 -10.09
CA PRO A 9 2.48 6.09 -10.58
C PRO A 9 2.13 4.64 -10.93
N ALA A 10 0.93 4.21 -10.53
CA ALA A 10 0.44 2.87 -10.79
C ALA A 10 0.54 2.53 -12.29
N PRO A 11 1.18 1.41 -12.70
CA PRO A 11 1.04 0.93 -14.06
C PRO A 11 -0.44 0.66 -14.37
N PRO A 12 -0.90 0.92 -15.61
CA PRO A 12 -2.20 0.47 -16.04
C PRO A 12 -2.21 -1.05 -15.94
N LEU A 13 -3.25 -1.62 -15.32
CA LEU A 13 -3.41 -3.06 -15.10
C LEU A 13 -3.29 -3.86 -16.40
N ALA A 14 -2.07 -4.25 -16.77
CA ALA A 14 -1.80 -5.13 -17.89
C ALA A 14 -1.51 -6.52 -17.33
N ARG A 15 -2.46 -7.44 -17.49
CA ARG A 15 -2.23 -8.88 -17.28
C ARG A 15 -1.14 -9.35 -18.24
N GLY A 16 0.07 -9.54 -17.75
CA GLY A 16 1.16 -10.19 -18.48
C GLY A 16 1.09 -11.70 -18.32
N ALA A 17 0.86 -12.42 -19.42
CA ALA A 17 1.16 -13.84 -19.52
C ALA A 17 2.68 -14.01 -19.55
N GLY A 18 3.28 -14.38 -18.42
CA GLY A 18 4.72 -14.62 -18.25
C GLY A 18 5.55 -13.36 -17.96
N GLY A 19 6.09 -13.23 -16.74
CA GLY A 19 6.92 -12.09 -16.32
C GLY A 19 6.52 -11.53 -14.96
N ASP A 20 7.50 -10.98 -14.23
CA ASP A 20 7.54 -10.58 -12.82
C ASP A 20 6.23 -10.08 -12.16
N PHE A 21 6.02 -10.47 -10.89
CA PHE A 21 4.89 -10.03 -10.08
C PHE A 21 5.12 -8.62 -9.50
N GLU A 22 4.33 -7.65 -9.94
CA GLU A 22 4.33 -6.29 -9.40
C GLU A 22 3.10 -6.01 -8.52
N ALA A 23 3.28 -5.25 -7.44
CA ALA A 23 2.21 -4.88 -6.52
C ALA A 23 2.20 -3.37 -6.25
N LEU A 24 1.00 -2.81 -6.10
CA LEU A 24 0.81 -1.39 -5.80
C LEU A 24 0.85 -1.15 -4.29
N ILE A 25 1.78 -0.33 -3.84
CA ILE A 25 2.00 0.03 -2.44
C ILE A 25 1.73 1.53 -2.30
N PHE A 26 1.15 1.97 -1.17
CA PHE A 26 0.91 3.39 -0.89
C PHE A 26 1.68 3.95 0.28
N ASP A 27 2.24 3.09 1.12
CA ASP A 27 3.13 3.52 2.19
C ASP A 27 4.06 2.37 2.62
N LEU A 28 5.18 2.74 3.23
CA LEU A 28 6.22 1.85 3.73
C LEU A 28 6.75 2.37 5.07
N ASP A 29 6.30 1.76 6.16
CA ASP A 29 6.77 2.06 7.50
C ASP A 29 7.88 1.09 7.92
N SER A 30 9.10 1.59 8.05
CA SER A 30 10.27 0.79 8.46
C SER A 30 10.36 0.57 9.98
N PHE A 31 9.50 1.21 10.77
CA PHE A 31 9.53 1.17 12.24
C PHE A 31 8.12 1.04 12.84
N ALA A 32 7.32 0.15 12.27
CA ALA A 32 5.97 -0.14 12.74
C ALA A 32 6.01 -0.91 14.08
N VAL A 33 5.79 -0.21 15.18
CA VAL A 33 5.75 -0.77 16.54
C VAL A 33 4.33 -1.02 17.06
N HIS A 34 3.33 -0.51 16.35
CA HIS A 34 1.93 -0.61 16.74
C HIS A 34 1.18 -1.75 16.03
N ASP A 35 1.72 -2.27 14.92
CA ASP A 35 1.10 -3.31 14.10
C ASP A 35 1.46 -4.74 14.55
N GLY A 36 2.00 -4.88 15.77
CA GLY A 36 2.34 -6.15 16.40
C GLY A 36 3.52 -6.04 17.35
N PRO A 37 3.91 -7.14 18.02
CA PRO A 37 5.06 -7.13 18.92
C PRO A 37 6.37 -6.92 18.16
N GLY A 38 7.25 -6.12 18.76
CA GLY A 38 8.58 -5.78 18.24
C GLY A 38 8.57 -4.64 17.22
N ILE A 39 9.73 -4.39 16.61
CA ILE A 39 9.88 -3.44 15.50
C ILE A 39 9.63 -4.18 14.20
N ARG A 40 8.73 -3.67 13.36
CA ARG A 40 8.35 -4.28 12.08
C ARG A 40 8.58 -3.32 10.92
N MET A 41 8.77 -3.92 9.75
CA MET A 41 8.60 -3.21 8.49
C MET A 41 7.20 -3.53 7.96
N ALA A 42 6.33 -2.53 7.92
CA ALA A 42 4.99 -2.65 7.36
C ALA A 42 4.98 -2.13 5.92
N VAL A 43 4.37 -2.91 5.03
CA VAL A 43 4.16 -2.57 3.63
C VAL A 43 2.66 -2.42 3.41
N TYR A 44 2.22 -1.23 3.05
CA TYR A 44 0.80 -0.92 2.92
C TYR A 44 0.35 -0.95 1.45
N PHE A 45 -0.47 -1.94 1.10
CA PHE A 45 -0.91 -2.16 -0.29
C PHE A 45 -2.13 -1.31 -0.67
N LYS A 46 -2.18 -0.84 -1.92
CA LYS A 46 -3.41 -0.30 -2.52
C LYS A 46 -4.35 -1.43 -2.92
N GLY A 47 -5.66 -1.23 -2.76
CA GLY A 47 -6.69 -2.10 -3.33
C GLY A 47 -7.80 -2.56 -2.39
N CYS A 48 -8.19 -1.79 -1.38
CA CYS A 48 -9.31 -2.18 -0.51
C CYS A 48 -10.68 -1.96 -1.21
N PRO A 49 -11.53 -2.99 -1.33
CA PRO A 49 -12.85 -2.86 -1.95
C PRO A 49 -13.91 -2.26 -1.00
N LEU A 50 -13.59 -2.15 0.29
CA LEU A 50 -14.50 -1.62 1.30
C LEU A 50 -14.56 -0.09 1.27
N ARG A 51 -15.65 0.46 1.83
CA ARG A 51 -15.92 1.90 1.95
C ARG A 51 -16.41 2.23 3.37
N CYS A 52 -15.63 1.81 4.36
CA CYS A 52 -15.96 2.07 5.77
C CYS A 52 -16.01 3.57 6.03
N GLY A 53 -17.04 4.06 6.73
CA GLY A 53 -17.18 5.48 7.06
C GLY A 53 -16.11 6.02 8.01
N TRP A 54 -15.38 5.12 8.67
CA TRP A 54 -14.32 5.43 9.65
C TRP A 54 -13.03 4.68 9.26
N CYS A 55 -12.80 4.58 7.95
CA CYS A 55 -11.60 3.95 7.43
C CYS A 55 -10.36 4.70 7.93
N HIS A 56 -9.47 3.99 8.62
CA HIS A 56 -8.21 4.57 9.11
C HIS A 56 -7.20 4.83 7.98
N SER A 57 -7.33 4.08 6.88
CA SER A 57 -6.47 4.18 5.69
C SER A 57 -7.32 4.36 4.43
N PRO A 58 -8.05 5.48 4.27
CA PRO A 58 -8.91 5.72 3.12
C PRO A 58 -8.13 5.72 1.80
N GLU A 59 -6.86 6.09 1.83
CA GLU A 59 -5.96 6.01 0.69
C GLU A 59 -5.76 4.57 0.20
N SER A 60 -5.87 3.54 1.05
CA SER A 60 -5.74 2.13 0.64
C SER A 60 -6.86 1.69 -0.32
N GLN A 61 -7.97 2.42 -0.37
CA GLN A 61 -9.14 2.06 -1.15
C GLN A 61 -8.82 2.05 -2.65
N ARG A 62 -9.38 1.08 -3.38
CA ARG A 62 -9.26 1.07 -4.85
C ARG A 62 -9.88 2.35 -5.44
N ALA A 63 -9.27 2.93 -6.47
CA ALA A 63 -9.93 3.98 -7.25
C ALA A 63 -11.25 3.42 -7.80
N ALA A 64 -12.29 4.26 -7.83
CA ALA A 64 -13.60 3.89 -8.37
C ALA A 64 -13.53 3.68 -9.88
#